data_AF-A0A1H9UIN5-F1
#
_entry.id   AF-A0A1H9UIN5-F1
#
_cell.length_a   1.000
_cell.length_b   1.000
_cell.length_c   1.000
_cell.angle_alpha   90.00
_cell.angle_beta   90.00
_cell.angle_gamma   90.00
#
_symmetry.space_group_name_H-M   'P 1'
#
loop_
_entity.id
_entity.type
_entity.pdbx_description
1 polymer ?
#
loop_
_entity_poly.entity_id
_entity_poly.type
_entity_poly.pdbx_seq_one_letter_code
_entity_poly.pdbx_strand_id
1 'polypeptide(L)'
;MKPINALEIKKSYTRFILHFIFLSLFSIFCIYLFFAASDREYTLLDQKVKESEKLSSLRKEINTNFDLILLRFKELSRYRSYNANELSKQAILLEDIQNANYKIKDLIAKKPAPSLSFDLYEKLNNNVGAMANLQDSLFTSRYSIESYRDQLENCLKANRTAASRIRSGRFGR
;
A
#
# COMPACT_ATOMS: atom_id res chain seq x y z
N MET A 1 -79.68 31.91 38.40
CA MET A 1 -78.63 31.10 37.74
C MET A 1 -79.07 30.86 36.31
N LYS A 2 -78.32 31.32 35.31
CA LYS A 2 -78.67 31.13 33.89
C LYS A 2 -78.59 29.63 33.55
N PRO A 3 -79.58 29.06 32.85
CA PRO A 3 -79.55 27.66 32.48
C PRO A 3 -78.35 27.40 31.56
N ILE A 4 -77.56 26.41 31.95
CA ILE A 4 -76.39 25.97 31.21
C ILE A 4 -76.85 25.40 29.88
N ASN A 5 -76.46 26.07 28.78
CA ASN A 5 -76.83 25.65 27.44
C ASN A 5 -75.95 24.46 27.03
N ALA A 6 -76.44 23.24 27.30
CA ALA A 6 -75.69 21.99 27.11
C ALA A 6 -75.16 21.80 25.67
N LEU A 7 -75.84 22.39 24.68
CA LEU A 7 -75.43 22.41 23.26
C LEU A 7 -74.12 23.18 23.04
N GLU A 8 -73.93 24.30 23.73
CA GLU A 8 -72.77 25.16 23.58
C GLU A 8 -71.52 24.54 24.21
N ILE A 9 -71.70 23.87 25.36
CA ILE A 9 -70.67 23.07 26.02
C ILE A 9 -70.24 21.90 25.13
N LYS A 10 -71.19 21.16 24.55
CA LYS A 10 -70.89 20.01 23.69
C LYS A 10 -70.12 20.41 22.43
N LYS A 11 -70.44 21.58 21.85
CA LYS A 11 -69.73 22.16 20.68
C LYS A 11 -68.32 22.66 21.04
N SER A 12 -68.13 23.21 22.23
CA SER A 12 -66.81 23.62 22.72
C SER A 12 -65.91 22.41 23.00
N TYR A 13 -66.44 21.38 23.67
CA TYR A 13 -65.73 20.13 23.95
C TYR A 13 -65.29 19.39 22.69
N THR A 14 -66.15 19.30 21.68
CA THR A 14 -65.81 18.66 20.40
C THR A 14 -64.71 19.42 19.65
N ARG A 15 -64.73 20.76 19.67
CA ARG A 15 -63.63 21.57 19.13
C ARG A 15 -62.32 21.37 19.90
N PHE A 16 -62.38 21.32 21.22
CA PHE A 16 -61.22 21.04 22.07
C PHE A 16 -60.61 19.67 21.77
N ILE A 17 -61.44 18.63 21.69
CA ILE A 17 -61.01 17.27 21.36
C ILE A 17 -60.36 17.22 19.96
N LEU A 18 -60.94 17.89 18.96
CA LEU A 18 -60.35 17.97 17.62
C LEU A 18 -58.98 18.64 17.61
N HIS A 19 -58.83 19.78 18.31
CA HIS A 19 -57.53 20.44 18.42
C HIS A 19 -56.52 19.59 19.18
N PHE A 20 -56.94 18.90 20.24
CA PHE A 20 -56.09 18.01 21.01
C PHE A 20 -55.59 16.80 20.20
N ILE A 21 -56.49 16.18 19.41
CA ILE A 21 -56.12 15.08 18.50
C ILE A 21 -55.16 15.59 17.43
N PHE A 22 -55.44 16.75 16.82
CA PHE A 22 -54.56 17.33 15.80
C PHE A 22 -53.17 17.63 16.35
N LEU A 23 -53.06 18.26 17.52
CA LEU A 23 -51.79 18.52 18.20
C LEU A 23 -51.05 17.24 18.56
N SER A 24 -51.76 16.22 19.03
CA SER A 24 -51.18 14.91 19.35
C SER A 24 -50.62 14.22 18.10
N LEU A 25 -51.38 14.18 17.00
CA LEU A 25 -50.92 13.63 15.73
C LEU A 25 -49.74 14.40 15.16
N PHE A 26 -49.78 15.74 15.24
CA PHE A 26 -48.68 16.58 14.80
C PHE A 26 -47.40 16.33 15.63
N SER A 27 -47.52 16.20 16.95
CA SER A 27 -46.39 15.85 17.82
C SER A 27 -45.79 14.49 17.47
N ILE A 28 -46.63 13.47 17.24
CA ILE A 28 -46.17 12.14 16.84
C ILE A 28 -45.46 12.20 15.48
N PHE A 29 -46.00 12.98 14.54
CA PHE A 29 -45.39 13.17 13.22
C PHE A 29 -44.03 13.87 13.30
N CYS A 30 -43.87 14.89 14.15
CA CYS A 30 -42.57 15.53 14.38
C CYS A 30 -41.53 14.55 14.95
N ILE A 31 -41.93 13.72 15.92
CA ILE A 31 -41.05 12.68 16.48
C ILE A 31 -40.65 11.67 15.41
N TYR A 32 -41.60 11.23 14.57
CA TYR A 32 -41.34 10.33 13.45
C TYR A 32 -40.32 10.93 12.47
N LEU A 33 -40.51 12.19 12.05
CA LEU A 33 -39.57 12.87 11.15
C LEU A 33 -38.18 13.02 11.77
N PHE A 34 -38.09 13.29 13.07
CA PHE A 34 -36.82 13.38 13.78
C PHE A 34 -36.06 12.05 13.71
N PHE A 35 -36.72 10.92 14.03
CA PHE A 35 -36.08 9.60 13.93
C PHE A 35 -35.74 9.24 12.48
N ALA A 36 -36.62 9.53 11.53
CA ALA A 36 -36.34 9.26 10.11
C ALA A 36 -35.14 10.07 9.57
N ALA A 37 -35.01 11.33 10.00
CA ALA A 37 -33.85 12.16 9.65
C ALA A 37 -32.57 11.62 10.31
N SER A 38 -32.64 11.28 11.60
CA SER A 38 -31.54 10.70 12.36
C SER A 38 -31.02 9.40 11.72
N ASP A 39 -31.91 8.45 11.39
CA ASP A 39 -31.53 7.20 10.74
C ASP A 39 -30.84 7.43 9.39
N ARG A 40 -31.32 8.41 8.62
CA ARG A 40 -30.70 8.78 7.34
C ARG A 40 -29.30 9.38 7.54
N GLU A 41 -29.10 10.21 8.55
CA GLU A 41 -27.78 10.73 8.88
C GLU A 41 -26.83 9.63 9.33
N TYR A 42 -27.28 8.70 10.18
CA TYR A 42 -26.47 7.57 10.64
C TYR A 42 -26.03 6.68 9.47
N THR A 43 -26.92 6.39 8.52
CA THR A 43 -26.57 5.56 7.35
C THR A 43 -25.54 6.24 6.44
N LEU A 44 -25.67 7.56 6.23
CA LEU A 44 -24.68 8.34 5.47
C LEU A 44 -23.33 8.41 6.19
N LEU A 45 -23.36 8.55 7.52
CA LEU A 45 -22.15 8.58 8.33
C LEU A 45 -21.42 7.23 8.29
N ASP A 46 -22.15 6.13 8.45
CA ASP A 46 -21.59 4.77 8.37
C ASP A 46 -20.94 4.49 7.00
N GLN A 47 -21.57 4.94 5.91
CA GLN A 47 -20.99 4.84 4.57
C GLN A 47 -19.66 5.60 4.46
N LYS A 48 -19.61 6.86 4.95
CA LYS A 48 -18.37 7.64 4.95
C LYS A 48 -17.27 7.04 5.82
N VAL A 49 -17.63 6.49 6.98
CA VAL A 49 -16.68 5.81 7.87
C VAL A 49 -16.08 4.60 7.16
N LYS A 50 -16.91 3.77 6.51
CA LYS A 50 -16.44 2.60 5.74
C LYS A 50 -15.52 2.99 4.58
N GLU A 51 -15.83 4.06 3.86
CA GLU A 51 -14.94 4.57 2.80
C GLU A 51 -13.60 5.05 3.36
N SER A 52 -13.62 5.78 4.47
CA SER A 52 -12.40 6.24 5.16
C SER A 52 -11.56 5.06 5.68
N GLU A 53 -12.20 4.04 6.24
CA GLU A 53 -11.52 2.84 6.73
C GLU A 53 -10.86 2.07 5.58
N LYS A 54 -11.55 1.88 4.45
CA LYS A 54 -10.99 1.29 3.23
C LYS A 54 -9.79 2.08 2.69
N LEU A 55 -9.86 3.41 2.71
CA LEU A 55 -8.75 4.25 2.28
C LEU A 55 -7.56 4.14 3.23
N SER A 56 -7.82 4.11 4.54
CA SER A 56 -6.80 3.96 5.57
C SER A 56 -6.10 2.60 5.47
N SER A 57 -6.86 1.51 5.30
CA SER A 57 -6.31 0.17 5.14
C SER A 57 -5.46 0.05 3.88
N LEU A 58 -5.91 0.62 2.75
CA LEU A 58 -5.13 0.66 1.52
C LEU A 58 -3.79 1.38 1.70
N ARG A 59 -3.78 2.56 2.34
CA ARG A 59 -2.53 3.29 2.63
C ARG A 59 -1.61 2.51 3.55
N LYS A 60 -2.16 1.84 4.57
CA LYS A 60 -1.40 1.00 5.49
C LYS A 60 -0.74 -0.17 4.76
N GLU A 61 -1.44 -0.80 3.83
CA GLU A 61 -0.93 -1.91 3.03
C GLU A 61 0.21 -1.44 2.10
N ILE A 62 0.04 -0.30 1.42
CA ILE A 62 1.08 0.31 0.59
C ILE A 62 2.34 0.61 1.43
N ASN A 63 2.18 1.27 2.58
CA ASN A 63 3.30 1.59 3.47
C ASN A 63 4.02 0.34 3.96
N THR A 64 3.28 -0.71 4.34
CA THR A 64 3.87 -2.00 4.77
C THR A 64 4.75 -2.61 3.68
N ASN A 65 4.32 -2.55 2.42
CA ASN A 65 5.13 -3.04 1.30
C ASN A 65 6.37 -2.17 1.06
N PHE A 66 6.27 -0.85 1.20
CA PHE A 66 7.45 0.03 1.13
C PHE A 66 8.45 -0.24 2.27
N ASP A 67 7.98 -0.54 3.48
CA ASP A 67 8.84 -0.92 4.60
C ASP A 67 9.57 -2.24 4.33
N LEU A 68 8.88 -3.21 3.71
CA LEU A 68 9.49 -4.46 3.28
C LEU A 68 10.58 -4.21 2.23
N ILE A 69 10.31 -3.39 1.22
CA ILE A 69 11.29 -2.99 0.20
C ILE A 69 12.51 -2.36 0.85
N LEU A 70 12.31 -1.43 1.79
CA LEU A 70 13.39 -0.76 2.51
C LEU A 70 14.24 -1.76 3.31
N LEU A 71 13.61 -2.71 4.00
CA LEU A 71 14.30 -3.77 4.72
C LEU A 71 15.16 -4.61 3.77
N ARG A 72 14.59 -5.02 2.63
CA ARG A 72 15.28 -5.84 1.63
C ARG A 72 16.47 -5.11 1.01
N PHE A 73 16.33 -3.82 0.66
CA PHE A 73 17.48 -3.01 0.21
C PHE A 73 18.56 -2.87 1.28
N LYS A 74 18.19 -2.74 2.56
CA LYS A 74 19.17 -2.72 3.66
C LYS A 74 19.91 -4.05 3.78
N GLU A 75 19.23 -5.17 3.66
CA GLU A 75 19.85 -6.51 3.63
C GLU A 75 20.79 -6.64 2.43
N LEU A 76 20.33 -6.21 1.26
CA LEU A 76 21.08 -6.23 0.02
C LEU A 76 22.41 -5.45 0.12
N SER A 77 22.40 -4.31 0.82
CA SER A 77 23.58 -3.47 1.02
C SER A 77 24.68 -4.11 1.87
N ARG A 78 24.35 -5.17 2.63
CA ARG A 78 25.32 -5.89 3.49
C ARG A 78 26.16 -6.89 2.70
N TYR A 79 25.67 -7.36 1.56
CA TYR A 79 26.44 -8.29 0.74
C TYR A 79 27.51 -7.54 -0.03
N ARG A 80 28.77 -7.92 0.21
CA ARG A 80 29.95 -7.33 -0.44
C ARG A 80 30.88 -8.39 -1.03
N SER A 81 30.70 -9.67 -0.69
CA SER A 81 31.65 -10.72 -1.06
C SER A 81 31.15 -11.50 -2.28
N TYR A 82 32.09 -11.88 -3.13
CA TYR A 82 31.82 -12.71 -4.30
C TYR A 82 31.76 -14.18 -3.85
N ASN A 83 30.56 -14.61 -3.43
CA ASN A 83 30.28 -15.99 -3.05
C ASN A 83 28.98 -16.44 -3.72
N ALA A 84 28.96 -17.64 -4.31
CA ALA A 84 27.76 -18.20 -4.97
C ALA A 84 26.52 -18.22 -4.05
N ASN A 85 26.73 -18.45 -2.74
CA ASN A 85 25.66 -18.39 -1.74
C ASN A 85 25.17 -16.97 -1.44
N GLU A 86 26.00 -15.95 -1.61
CA GLU A 86 25.57 -14.54 -1.49
C GLU A 86 24.86 -14.09 -2.77
N LEU A 87 25.30 -14.57 -3.93
CA LEU A 87 24.72 -14.24 -5.23
C LEU A 87 23.26 -14.74 -5.34
N SER A 88 23.01 -15.99 -4.94
CA SER A 88 21.65 -16.54 -4.94
C SER A 88 20.72 -15.79 -3.97
N LYS A 89 21.22 -15.42 -2.79
CA LYS A 89 20.47 -14.62 -1.81
C LYS A 89 20.18 -13.21 -2.32
N GLN A 90 21.13 -12.56 -2.99
CA GLN A 90 20.92 -11.24 -3.59
C GLN A 90 19.84 -11.29 -4.68
N ALA A 91 19.82 -12.32 -5.53
CA ALA A 91 18.79 -12.49 -6.55
C ALA A 91 17.40 -12.65 -5.91
N ILE A 92 17.27 -13.48 -4.88
CA ILE A 92 16.01 -13.66 -4.14
C ILE A 92 15.53 -12.34 -3.53
N LEU A 93 16.43 -11.57 -2.90
CA LEU A 93 16.08 -10.29 -2.29
C LEU A 93 15.65 -9.24 -3.33
N LEU A 94 16.26 -9.26 -4.50
CA LEU A 94 15.89 -8.37 -5.60
C LEU A 94 14.52 -8.75 -6.20
N GLU A 95 14.26 -10.04 -6.35
CA GLU A 95 12.95 -10.55 -6.76
C GLU A 95 11.85 -10.17 -5.75
N ASP A 96 12.11 -10.31 -4.45
CA ASP A 96 11.23 -9.85 -3.37
C ASP A 96 10.90 -8.35 -3.50
N ILE A 97 11.90 -7.51 -3.79
CA ILE A 97 11.72 -6.07 -4.00
C ILE A 97 10.83 -5.82 -5.23
N GLN A 98 11.09 -6.49 -6.34
CA GLN A 98 10.29 -6.34 -7.56
C GLN A 98 8.84 -6.78 -7.34
N ASN A 99 8.63 -7.91 -6.67
CA ASN A 99 7.30 -8.43 -6.33
C ASN A 99 6.53 -7.46 -5.43
N ALA A 100 7.17 -6.89 -4.41
CA ALA A 100 6.56 -5.86 -3.58
C ALA A 100 6.24 -4.59 -4.38
N ASN A 101 7.11 -4.18 -5.30
CA ASN A 101 6.90 -3.03 -6.18
C ASN A 101 5.71 -3.24 -7.15
N TYR A 102 5.53 -4.46 -7.66
CA TYR A 102 4.34 -4.81 -8.45
C TYR A 102 3.06 -4.79 -7.61
N LYS A 103 3.09 -5.34 -6.39
CA LYS A 103 1.95 -5.28 -5.47
C LYS A 103 1.53 -3.85 -5.16
N ILE A 104 2.49 -2.96 -4.88
CA ILE A 104 2.20 -1.54 -4.65
C ILE A 104 1.57 -0.91 -5.89
N LYS A 105 2.08 -1.19 -7.09
CA LYS A 105 1.48 -0.71 -8.34
C LYS A 105 0.01 -1.14 -8.48
N ASP A 106 -0.29 -2.41 -8.18
CA ASP A 106 -1.65 -2.94 -8.20
C ASP A 106 -2.55 -2.30 -7.13
N LEU A 107 -2.03 -2.03 -5.93
CA LEU A 107 -2.77 -1.33 -4.88
C LEU A 107 -3.06 0.13 -5.24
N ILE A 108 -2.10 0.82 -5.86
CA ILE A 108 -2.28 2.20 -6.36
C ILE A 108 -3.31 2.23 -7.49
N ALA A 109 -3.34 1.23 -8.37
CA ALA A 109 -4.33 1.13 -9.46
C ALA A 109 -5.77 1.00 -8.93
N LYS A 110 -5.96 0.44 -7.73
CA LYS A 110 -7.26 0.30 -7.06
C LYS A 110 -7.72 1.58 -6.32
N LYS A 111 -7.06 2.72 -6.52
CA LYS A 111 -7.41 3.98 -5.83
C LYS A 111 -8.84 4.42 -6.15
N PRO A 112 -9.67 4.76 -5.13
CA PRO A 112 -11.05 5.19 -5.36
C PRO A 112 -11.14 6.58 -5.98
N ALA A 113 -10.15 7.45 -5.74
CA ALA A 113 -10.07 8.79 -6.31
C ALA A 113 -8.60 9.22 -6.50
N PRO A 114 -8.31 10.08 -7.49
CA PRO A 114 -7.00 10.70 -7.61
C PRO A 114 -6.74 11.59 -6.39
N SER A 115 -5.59 11.40 -5.74
CA SER A 115 -5.15 12.24 -4.63
C SER A 115 -3.64 12.42 -4.70
N LEU A 116 -3.15 13.59 -4.27
CA LEU A 116 -1.71 13.93 -4.27
C LEU A 116 -0.85 12.87 -3.56
N SER A 117 -1.38 12.26 -2.49
CA SER A 117 -0.68 11.19 -1.77
C SER A 117 -0.46 9.95 -2.63
N PHE A 118 -1.43 9.57 -3.48
CA PHE A 118 -1.26 8.44 -4.39
C PHE A 118 -0.27 8.73 -5.52
N ASP A 119 -0.19 9.98 -5.98
CA ASP A 119 0.80 10.37 -6.97
C ASP A 119 2.22 10.31 -6.39
N LEU A 120 2.38 10.64 -5.10
CA LEU A 120 3.65 10.45 -4.38
C LEU A 120 4.02 8.96 -4.26
N TYR A 121 3.06 8.11 -3.91
CA TYR A 121 3.29 6.66 -3.87
C TYR A 121 3.69 6.10 -5.24
N GLU A 122 3.06 6.57 -6.32
CA GLU A 122 3.40 6.17 -7.68
C GLU A 122 4.82 6.60 -8.08
N LYS A 123 5.19 7.85 -7.79
CA LYS A 123 6.56 8.34 -8.00
C LYS A 123 7.58 7.52 -7.20
N LEU A 124 7.28 7.22 -5.94
CA LEU A 124 8.15 6.42 -5.09
C LEU A 124 8.31 4.99 -5.62
N ASN A 125 7.22 4.37 -6.06
CA ASN A 125 7.21 3.04 -6.68
C ASN A 125 8.06 2.99 -7.96
N ASN A 126 7.96 4.02 -8.79
CA ASN A 126 8.77 4.13 -10.00
C ASN A 126 10.27 4.28 -9.67
N ASN A 127 10.61 5.08 -8.65
CA ASN A 127 11.99 5.24 -8.19
C ASN A 127 12.55 3.93 -7.61
N VAL A 128 11.75 3.18 -6.85
CA VAL A 128 12.14 1.85 -6.35
C VAL A 128 12.44 0.90 -7.50
N GLY A 129 11.58 0.88 -8.53
CA GLY A 129 11.80 0.06 -9.72
C GLY A 129 13.11 0.42 -10.44
N ALA A 130 13.37 1.72 -10.62
CA ALA A 130 14.63 2.19 -11.20
C ALA A 130 15.85 1.79 -10.35
N MET A 131 15.75 1.92 -9.02
CA MET A 131 16.82 1.55 -8.09
C MET A 131 17.09 0.04 -8.11
N ALA A 132 16.06 -0.80 -8.17
CA ALA A 132 16.22 -2.25 -8.30
C ALA A 132 16.96 -2.62 -9.60
N ASN A 133 16.59 -1.99 -10.73
CA ASN A 133 17.27 -2.24 -12.02
C ASN A 133 18.73 -1.78 -12.03
N LEU A 134 19.03 -0.62 -11.41
CA LEU A 134 20.40 -0.16 -11.25
C LEU A 134 21.22 -1.12 -10.40
N GLN A 135 20.62 -1.63 -9.33
CA GLN A 135 21.25 -2.56 -8.41
C GLN A 135 21.56 -3.91 -9.08
N ASP A 136 20.63 -4.44 -9.88
CA ASP A 136 20.84 -5.61 -10.73
C ASP A 136 22.02 -5.42 -11.69
N SER A 137 22.02 -4.29 -12.41
CA SER A 137 23.09 -3.94 -13.34
C SER A 137 24.46 -3.83 -12.65
N LEU A 138 24.49 -3.25 -11.44
CA LEU A 138 25.71 -3.17 -10.62
C LEU A 138 26.19 -4.57 -10.21
N PHE A 139 25.29 -5.50 -9.89
CA PHE A 139 25.66 -6.87 -9.59
C PHE A 139 26.24 -7.59 -10.80
N THR A 140 25.58 -7.52 -11.96
CA THR A 140 26.10 -8.12 -13.19
C THR A 140 27.48 -7.57 -13.53
N SER A 141 27.65 -6.25 -13.44
CA SER A 141 28.93 -5.60 -13.70
C SER A 141 30.04 -6.06 -12.75
N ARG A 142 29.75 -6.12 -11.43
CA ARG A 142 30.72 -6.65 -10.44
C ARG A 142 31.08 -8.10 -10.71
N TYR A 143 30.10 -8.93 -11.04
CA TYR A 143 30.32 -10.33 -11.39
C TYR A 143 31.25 -10.46 -12.59
N SER A 144 31.00 -9.70 -13.66
CA SER A 144 31.87 -9.69 -14.85
C SER A 144 33.29 -9.23 -14.53
N ILE A 145 33.46 -8.17 -13.74
CA ILE A 145 34.78 -7.67 -13.33
C ILE A 145 35.59 -8.75 -12.60
N GLU A 146 34.96 -9.45 -11.65
CA GLU A 146 35.66 -10.48 -10.87
C GLU A 146 35.98 -11.71 -11.73
N SER A 147 35.04 -12.13 -12.59
CA SER A 147 35.29 -13.21 -13.54
C SER A 147 36.48 -12.90 -14.47
N TYR A 148 36.58 -11.66 -14.97
CA TYR A 148 37.73 -11.25 -15.79
C TYR A 148 39.03 -11.21 -14.99
N ARG A 149 39.00 -10.80 -13.71
CA ARG A 149 40.17 -10.86 -12.83
C ARG A 149 40.67 -12.28 -12.64
N ASP A 150 39.77 -13.22 -12.34
CA ASP A 150 40.12 -14.64 -12.20
C ASP A 150 40.72 -15.21 -13.50
N GLN A 151 40.14 -14.88 -14.65
CA GLN A 151 40.67 -15.29 -15.95
C GLN A 151 42.07 -14.73 -16.22
N LEU A 152 42.30 -13.45 -15.90
CA LEU A 152 43.62 -12.81 -16.03
C LEU A 152 44.64 -13.43 -15.08
N GLU A 153 44.28 -13.70 -13.82
CA GLU A 153 45.17 -14.35 -12.87
C GLU A 153 45.55 -15.77 -13.32
N ASN A 154 44.57 -16.53 -13.81
CA ASN A 154 44.81 -17.87 -14.36
C ASN A 154 45.70 -17.83 -15.60
N CYS A 155 45.50 -16.84 -16.48
CA CYS A 155 46.38 -16.62 -17.63
C CYS A 155 47.82 -16.28 -17.19
N LEU A 156 47.98 -15.39 -16.20
CA LEU A 156 49.28 -15.05 -15.64
C LEU A 156 49.97 -16.26 -14.97
N LYS A 157 49.22 -17.09 -14.24
CA LYS A 157 49.73 -18.34 -13.66
C LYS A 157 50.16 -19.33 -14.74
N ALA A 158 49.35 -19.52 -15.78
CA ALA A 158 49.69 -20.37 -16.91
C ALA A 158 50.94 -19.87 -17.64
N ASN A 159 51.04 -18.56 -17.87
CA ASN A 159 52.20 -17.94 -18.51
C ASN A 159 53.46 -18.10 -17.66
N ARG A 160 53.40 -17.84 -16.34
CA ARG A 160 54.53 -18.08 -15.42
C ARG A 160 54.96 -19.55 -15.41
N THR A 161 54.02 -20.48 -15.48
CA THR A 161 54.28 -21.92 -15.52
C THR A 161 54.89 -22.33 -16.87
N ALA A 162 54.43 -21.78 -17.98
CA ALA A 162 55.02 -22.00 -19.30
C ALA A 162 56.45 -21.43 -19.36
N ALA A 163 56.65 -20.19 -18.90
CA ALA A 163 57.95 -19.55 -18.83
C ALA A 163 58.94 -20.33 -17.94
N SER A 164 58.49 -20.84 -16.79
CA SER A 164 59.34 -21.67 -15.91
C SER A 164 59.69 -23.02 -16.55
N ARG A 165 58.76 -23.66 -17.27
CA ARG A 165 59.01 -24.90 -18.03
C ARG A 165 59.99 -24.69 -19.20
N ILE A 166 59.89 -23.57 -19.91
CA ILE A 166 60.83 -23.20 -20.97
C ILE A 166 62.23 -22.92 -20.38
N ARG A 167 62.29 -22.16 -19.29
CA ARG A 167 63.56 -21.78 -18.63
C ARG A 167 64.25 -22.96 -17.93
N SER A 168 63.50 -23.97 -17.49
CA SER A 168 64.03 -25.23 -16.93
C SER A 168 64.42 -26.28 -17.98
N GLY A 169 64.41 -25.92 -19.28
CA GLY A 169 65.04 -26.70 -20.34
C GLY A 169 64.32 -27.99 -20.74
N ARG A 170 63.10 -28.27 -20.26
CA ARG A 170 62.38 -29.53 -20.53
C ARG A 170 61.78 -29.65 -21.95
N PHE A 171 62.10 -28.72 -22.85
CA PHE A 171 61.70 -28.73 -24.26
C PHE A 171 62.88 -28.53 -25.22
N GLY A 172 64.13 -28.71 -24.76
CA GLY A 172 65.29 -28.78 -25.64
C GLY A 172 65.69 -30.23 -25.88
N ARG A 173 65.32 -30.76 -27.05
CA ARG A 173 65.76 -32.04 -27.67
C ARG A 173 65.80 -33.30 -26.80
#